data_AF-A0A1R1BDM7-F1
#
_entry.id   AF-A0A1R1BDM7-F1
#
_cell.length_a   1.000
_cell.length_b   1.000
_cell.length_c   1.000
_cell.angle_alpha   90.00
_cell.angle_beta   90.00
_cell.angle_gamma   90.00
#
_symmetry.space_group_name_H-M   'P 1'
#
loop_
_entity.id
_entity.type
_entity.pdbx_description
1 polymer ?
#
loop_
_entity_poly.entity_id
_entity_poly.type
_entity_poly.pdbx_seq_one_letter_code
_entity_poly.pdbx_strand_id
1 'polypeptide(L)'
;VLNGLSENGIHVSASTISVDLARKLSALHAERHQHFVSATVMGRPDAAKAATLRIILAGPEHARQRVLPMLTALSQEIFEIGDHGEEGNIVKIGVNFLIASMLEALSEAQLMVEKHGIKPSRYMDVVNALFQS
;
A
#
# COMPACT_ATOMS: atom_id res chain seq x y z
N VAL A 1 -7.26 -10.08 -18.24
CA VAL A 1 -5.85 -10.26 -17.80
C VAL A 1 -5.39 -11.70 -18.00
N LEU A 2 -5.91 -12.69 -17.27
CA LEU A 2 -5.49 -14.11 -17.37
C LEU A 2 -5.40 -14.67 -18.80
N ASN A 3 -6.47 -14.55 -19.60
CA ASN A 3 -6.49 -15.08 -20.97
C ASN A 3 -5.68 -14.25 -21.97
N GLY A 4 -5.27 -13.03 -21.60
CA GLY A 4 -4.57 -12.09 -22.49
C GLY A 4 -3.07 -11.99 -22.24
N LEU A 5 -2.56 -12.56 -21.15
CA LEU A 5 -1.14 -12.63 -20.85
C LEU A 5 -0.54 -13.88 -21.50
N SER A 6 0.65 -13.72 -22.10
CA SER A 6 1.45 -14.86 -22.55
C SER A 6 2.00 -15.65 -21.37
N GLU A 7 2.54 -16.83 -21.65
CA GLU A 7 3.43 -17.53 -20.72
C GLU A 7 4.57 -16.61 -20.26
N ASN A 8 4.96 -16.74 -19.00
CA ASN A 8 5.88 -15.86 -18.26
C ASN A 8 5.42 -14.38 -18.20
N GLY A 9 4.16 -14.10 -18.53
CA GLY A 9 3.55 -12.78 -18.36
C GLY A 9 3.39 -12.43 -16.88
N ILE A 10 3.61 -11.16 -16.54
CA ILE A 10 3.51 -10.66 -15.16
C ILE A 10 2.32 -9.73 -15.05
N HIS A 11 1.36 -10.08 -14.21
CA HIS A 11 0.30 -9.19 -13.76
C HIS A 11 0.79 -8.40 -12.54
N VAL A 12 1.09 -7.12 -12.75
CA VAL A 12 1.40 -6.17 -11.68
C VAL A 12 0.10 -5.52 -11.20
N SER A 13 -0.31 -5.80 -9.96
CA SER A 13 -1.50 -5.22 -9.36
C SER A 13 -1.13 -4.10 -8.38
N ALA A 14 -1.48 -2.87 -8.73
CA ALA A 14 -1.43 -1.73 -7.82
C ALA A 14 -2.70 -1.55 -6.97
N SER A 15 -3.61 -2.53 -7.00
CA SER A 15 -4.94 -2.44 -6.39
C SER A 15 -4.95 -2.82 -4.92
N THR A 16 -5.75 -2.11 -4.12
CA THR A 16 -6.12 -2.57 -2.77
C THR A 16 -7.26 -3.59 -2.90
N ILE A 17 -6.90 -4.87 -2.85
CA ILE A 17 -7.83 -6.01 -2.87
C ILE A 17 -7.70 -6.84 -1.58
N SER A 18 -8.69 -7.69 -1.30
CA SER A 18 -8.65 -8.65 -0.20
C SER A 18 -7.50 -9.65 -0.35
N VAL A 19 -6.99 -10.15 0.77
CA VAL A 19 -5.97 -11.21 0.85
C VAL A 19 -6.39 -12.46 0.05
N ASP A 20 -7.64 -12.89 0.20
CA ASP A 20 -8.14 -14.09 -0.48
C ASP A 20 -8.21 -13.93 -2.00
N LEU A 21 -8.58 -12.74 -2.48
CA LEU A 21 -8.53 -12.43 -3.90
C LEU A 21 -7.08 -12.41 -4.42
N ALA A 22 -6.13 -11.85 -3.67
CA ALA A 22 -4.72 -11.86 -4.06
C ALA A 22 -4.18 -13.31 -4.17
N ARG A 23 -4.48 -14.17 -3.17
CA ARG A 23 -4.16 -15.61 -3.20
C ARG A 23 -4.76 -16.30 -4.41
N LYS A 24 -6.05 -16.06 -4.68
CA LYS A 24 -6.75 -16.63 -5.83
C LYS A 24 -6.11 -16.20 -7.14
N LEU A 25 -5.74 -14.94 -7.28
CA LEU A 25 -5.07 -14.43 -8.48
C LEU A 25 -3.68 -15.06 -8.65
N SER A 26 -2.89 -15.16 -7.56
CA SER A 26 -1.59 -15.86 -7.57
C SER A 26 -1.72 -17.29 -8.10
N ALA A 27 -2.69 -18.06 -7.58
CA ALA A 27 -2.95 -19.43 -8.02
C ALA A 27 -3.37 -19.51 -9.50
N LEU A 28 -4.35 -18.69 -9.92
CA LEU A 28 -4.85 -18.70 -11.30
C LEU A 28 -3.80 -18.30 -12.33
N HIS A 29 -2.87 -17.42 -11.97
CA HIS A 29 -1.72 -17.08 -12.80
C HIS A 29 -0.70 -18.22 -12.85
N ALA A 30 -0.40 -18.86 -11.72
CA ALA A 30 0.53 -19.99 -11.67
C ALA A 30 0.06 -21.17 -12.53
N GLU A 31 -1.23 -21.51 -12.53
CA GLU A 31 -1.85 -22.53 -13.40
C GLU A 31 -1.60 -22.30 -14.90
N ARG A 32 -1.31 -21.06 -15.30
CA ARG A 32 -1.12 -20.64 -16.69
C ARG A 32 0.33 -20.30 -17.00
N HIS A 33 1.27 -20.68 -16.13
CA HIS A 33 2.68 -20.31 -16.24
C HIS A 33 2.89 -18.78 -16.32
N GLN A 34 2.06 -18.02 -15.60
CA GLN A 34 2.12 -16.56 -15.44
C GLN A 34 2.49 -16.22 -13.99
N HIS A 35 2.78 -14.94 -13.73
CA HIS A 35 3.11 -14.46 -12.39
C HIS A 35 2.18 -13.33 -11.95
N PHE A 36 1.83 -13.34 -10.68
CA PHE A 36 1.13 -12.24 -10.02
C PHE A 36 2.10 -11.54 -9.07
N VAL A 37 2.17 -10.21 -9.18
CA VAL A 37 2.96 -9.35 -8.31
C VAL A 37 2.03 -8.29 -7.74
N SER A 38 1.99 -8.18 -6.42
CA SER A 38 1.32 -7.09 -5.72
C SER A 38 2.30 -5.93 -5.59
N ALA A 39 1.93 -4.77 -6.14
CA ALA A 39 2.72 -3.54 -6.13
C ALA A 39 1.83 -2.39 -5.64
N THR A 40 1.22 -2.55 -4.46
CA THR A 40 0.27 -1.57 -3.92
C THR A 40 0.97 -0.26 -3.59
N VAL A 41 0.27 0.85 -3.75
CA VAL A 41 0.88 2.18 -3.65
C VAL A 41 0.40 2.96 -2.43
N MET A 42 1.27 3.83 -1.95
CA MET A 42 0.97 4.88 -0.98
C MET A 42 1.36 6.22 -1.61
N GLY A 43 0.41 7.13 -1.64
CA GLY A 43 0.55 8.43 -2.30
C GLY A 43 -0.72 8.85 -3.02
N ARG A 44 -0.90 10.17 -3.17
CA ARG A 44 -1.99 10.76 -3.95
C ARG A 44 -1.61 10.84 -5.43
N PRO A 45 -2.54 11.10 -6.36
CA PRO A 45 -2.23 11.21 -7.79
C PRO A 45 -1.07 12.17 -8.13
N ASP A 46 -0.87 13.23 -7.35
CA ASP A 46 0.26 14.15 -7.58
C ASP A 46 1.63 13.52 -7.23
N ALA A 47 1.68 12.60 -6.26
CA ALA A 47 2.88 11.82 -5.98
C ALA A 47 3.20 10.87 -7.15
N ALA A 48 2.18 10.30 -7.80
CA ALA A 48 2.37 9.50 -9.02
C ALA A 48 2.93 10.35 -10.18
N LYS A 49 2.36 11.54 -10.42
CA LYS A 49 2.87 12.47 -11.45
C LYS A 49 4.31 12.89 -11.19
N ALA A 50 4.68 13.06 -9.92
CA ALA A 50 6.02 13.46 -9.51
C ALA A 50 7.00 12.28 -9.35
N ALA A 51 6.61 11.05 -9.68
CA ALA A 51 7.42 9.84 -9.47
C ALA A 51 7.90 9.65 -8.01
N THR A 52 7.05 10.02 -7.05
CA THR A 52 7.33 9.96 -5.60
C THR A 52 6.38 9.03 -4.84
N LEU A 53 5.78 8.04 -5.52
CA LEU A 53 5.02 7.01 -4.81
C LEU A 53 5.92 6.22 -3.86
N ARG A 54 5.32 5.66 -2.83
CA ARG A 54 5.91 4.57 -2.06
C ARG A 54 5.20 3.27 -2.41
N ILE A 55 5.93 2.23 -2.74
CA ILE A 55 5.36 0.98 -3.25
C ILE A 55 5.62 -0.14 -2.26
N ILE A 56 4.60 -0.94 -1.97
CA ILE A 56 4.71 -2.20 -1.24
C ILE A 56 4.71 -3.31 -2.30
N LEU A 57 5.82 -4.02 -2.43
CA LEU A 57 6.06 -5.01 -3.47
C LEU A 57 6.12 -6.43 -2.88
N ALA A 58 5.35 -7.35 -3.43
CA ALA A 58 5.34 -8.77 -3.05
C ALA A 58 4.96 -9.68 -4.22
N GLY A 59 5.40 -10.93 -4.19
CA GLY A 59 5.25 -11.93 -5.27
C GLY A 59 6.59 -12.55 -5.66
N PRO A 60 6.66 -13.50 -6.61
CA PRO A 60 7.89 -14.25 -6.89
C PRO A 60 9.09 -13.36 -7.23
N GLU A 61 10.25 -13.62 -6.64
CA GLU A 61 11.45 -12.77 -6.76
C GLU A 61 11.84 -12.48 -8.22
N HIS A 62 11.87 -13.50 -9.08
CA HIS A 62 12.20 -13.31 -10.50
C HIS A 62 11.22 -12.39 -11.22
N ALA A 63 9.95 -12.40 -10.81
CA ALA A 63 8.93 -11.51 -11.35
C ALA A 63 9.07 -10.09 -10.78
N ARG A 64 9.36 -9.95 -9.48
CA ARG A 64 9.65 -8.65 -8.83
C ARG A 64 10.82 -7.96 -9.50
N GLN A 65 11.96 -8.63 -9.63
CA GLN A 65 13.16 -8.10 -10.26
C GLN A 65 12.90 -7.59 -11.68
N ARG A 66 12.11 -8.32 -12.47
CA ARG A 66 11.79 -7.93 -13.86
C ARG A 66 10.93 -6.67 -13.95
N VAL A 67 10.05 -6.42 -12.97
CA VAL A 67 9.18 -5.22 -12.96
C VAL A 67 9.78 -4.06 -12.18
N LEU A 68 10.80 -4.31 -11.36
CA LEU A 68 11.44 -3.32 -10.50
C LEU A 68 11.87 -2.04 -11.24
N PRO A 69 12.50 -2.08 -12.43
CA PRO A 69 12.91 -0.86 -13.12
C PRO A 69 11.74 0.08 -13.46
N MET A 70 10.59 -0.49 -13.84
CA MET A 70 9.36 0.28 -14.11
C MET A 70 8.78 0.88 -12.84
N LEU A 71 8.78 0.12 -11.74
CA LEU A 71 8.26 0.58 -10.45
C LEU A 71 9.13 1.70 -9.88
N THR A 72 10.45 1.57 -9.96
CA THR A 72 11.42 2.59 -9.54
C THR A 72 11.20 3.92 -10.27
N ALA A 73 10.85 3.89 -11.55
CA ALA A 73 10.56 5.11 -12.32
C ALA A 73 9.31 5.89 -11.84
N LEU A 74 8.46 5.28 -11.00
CA LEU A 74 7.22 5.87 -10.48
C LEU A 74 7.30 6.18 -8.98
N SER A 75 8.39 5.79 -8.32
CA SER A 75 8.48 5.76 -6.86
C SER A 75 9.75 6.41 -6.32
N GLN A 76 9.65 6.99 -5.13
CA GLN A 76 10.82 7.37 -4.33
C GLN A 76 11.33 6.24 -3.44
N GLU A 77 10.49 5.22 -3.17
CA GLU A 77 10.79 4.15 -2.24
C GLU A 77 9.96 2.89 -2.56
N ILE A 78 10.59 1.72 -2.43
CA ILE A 78 9.95 0.41 -2.63
C ILE A 78 10.27 -0.46 -1.41
N PHE A 79 9.24 -1.03 -0.81
CA PHE A 79 9.31 -1.97 0.30
C PHE A 79 9.04 -3.38 -0.24
N GLU A 80 10.07 -4.22 -0.31
CA GLU A 80 9.93 -5.63 -0.69
C GLU A 80 9.55 -6.46 0.54
N ILE A 81 8.34 -7.01 0.56
CA ILE A 81 7.75 -7.63 1.76
C ILE A 81 7.91 -9.16 1.76
N GLY A 82 7.77 -9.81 0.61
CA GLY A 82 7.83 -11.27 0.54
C GLY A 82 7.39 -11.87 -0.80
N ASP A 83 7.52 -13.19 -0.89
CA ASP A 83 7.46 -13.97 -2.12
C ASP A 83 6.04 -14.28 -2.61
N HIS A 84 5.02 -13.94 -1.82
CA HIS A 84 3.63 -14.17 -2.16
C HIS A 84 2.87 -12.86 -2.31
N GLY A 85 2.12 -12.72 -3.42
CA GLY A 85 1.45 -11.45 -3.75
C GLY A 85 0.50 -10.95 -2.65
N GLU A 86 -0.17 -11.85 -1.94
CA GLU A 86 -1.07 -11.49 -0.84
C GLU A 86 -0.37 -10.84 0.36
N GLU A 87 0.93 -11.02 0.56
CA GLU A 87 1.67 -10.43 1.67
C GLU A 87 1.72 -8.91 1.53
N GLY A 88 1.93 -8.41 0.31
CA GLY A 88 1.85 -6.98 0.01
C GLY A 88 0.45 -6.41 0.28
N ASN A 89 -0.60 -7.20 0.00
CA ASN A 89 -1.99 -6.82 0.29
C ASN A 89 -2.28 -6.81 1.80
N ILE A 90 -1.77 -7.77 2.58
CA ILE A 90 -1.89 -7.81 4.04
C ILE A 90 -1.26 -6.55 4.65
N VAL A 91 -0.02 -6.22 4.26
CA VAL A 91 0.66 -5.01 4.74
C VAL A 91 -0.13 -3.77 4.36
N LYS A 92 -0.60 -3.66 3.12
CA LYS A 92 -1.40 -2.50 2.68
C LYS A 92 -2.70 -2.34 3.46
N ILE A 93 -3.41 -3.45 3.73
CA ILE A 93 -4.62 -3.43 4.55
C ILE A 93 -4.28 -2.97 5.98
N GLY A 94 -3.19 -3.49 6.56
CA GLY A 94 -2.70 -3.07 7.87
C GLY A 94 -2.39 -1.57 7.94
N VAL A 95 -1.74 -1.01 6.93
CA VAL A 95 -1.47 0.43 6.82
C VAL A 95 -2.77 1.23 6.78
N ASN A 96 -3.74 0.83 5.95
CA ASN A 96 -5.02 1.53 5.87
C ASN A 96 -5.82 1.43 7.19
N PHE A 97 -5.79 0.27 7.85
CA PHE A 97 -6.41 0.06 9.15
C PHE A 97 -5.77 0.95 10.23
N LEU A 98 -4.44 1.07 10.24
CA LEU A 98 -3.73 1.95 11.16
C LEU A 98 -4.13 3.41 10.95
N ILE A 99 -4.20 3.88 9.69
CA ILE A 99 -4.63 5.25 9.37
C ILE A 99 -6.05 5.51 9.90
N ALA A 100 -6.99 4.59 9.66
CA ALA A 100 -8.37 4.73 10.14
C ALA A 100 -8.41 4.77 11.68
N SER A 101 -7.73 3.85 12.36
CA SER A 101 -7.65 3.79 13.82
C SER A 101 -7.06 5.07 14.43
N MET A 102 -6.00 5.62 13.81
CA MET A 102 -5.39 6.87 14.25
C MET A 102 -6.34 8.06 14.08
N LEU A 103 -7.10 8.12 12.98
CA LEU A 103 -8.07 9.19 12.75
C LEU A 103 -9.20 9.15 13.79
N GLU A 104 -9.70 7.95 14.12
CA GLU A 104 -10.72 7.79 15.17
C GLU A 104 -10.19 8.25 16.53
N ALA A 105 -9.03 7.73 16.96
CA ALA A 105 -8.43 8.09 18.23
C ALA A 105 -8.12 9.59 18.34
N LEU A 106 -7.59 10.20 17.27
CA LEU A 106 -7.32 11.64 17.23
C LEU A 106 -8.62 12.46 17.34
N SER A 107 -9.68 12.03 16.65
CA SER A 107 -10.98 12.71 16.66
C SER A 107 -11.61 12.69 18.06
N GLU A 108 -11.57 11.54 18.74
CA GLU A 108 -12.08 11.41 20.10
C GLU A 108 -11.28 12.26 21.09
N ALA A 109 -9.95 12.24 20.99
CA ALA A 109 -9.09 13.03 21.86
C ALA A 109 -9.30 14.54 21.65
N GLN A 110 -9.48 14.98 20.41
CA GLN A 110 -9.81 16.36 20.09
C GLN A 110 -11.18 16.78 20.67
N LEU A 111 -12.23 15.96 20.51
CA LEU A 111 -13.55 16.24 21.08
C LEU A 111 -13.52 16.31 22.61
N MET A 112 -12.73 15.44 23.25
CA MET A 112 -12.55 15.46 24.70
C MET A 112 -12.00 16.80 25.20
N VAL A 113 -10.96 17.33 24.56
CA VAL A 113 -10.36 18.61 24.99
C VAL A 113 -11.24 19.81 24.61
N GLU A 114 -11.93 19.76 23.47
CA GLU A 114 -12.89 20.79 23.04
C GLU A 114 -14.02 20.96 24.05
N LYS A 115 -14.55 19.84 24.57
CA LYS A 115 -15.59 19.84 25.62
C LYS A 115 -15.17 20.57 26.90
N HIS A 116 -13.86 20.71 27.14
CA HIS A 116 -13.29 21.45 28.27
C HIS A 116 -12.85 22.88 27.90
N GLY A 117 -13.30 23.40 26.75
CA GLY A 117 -13.07 24.78 26.32
C GLY A 117 -11.70 25.03 25.66
N ILE A 118 -10.93 23.98 25.38
CA ILE A 118 -9.67 24.11 24.65
C ILE A 118 -9.96 24.27 23.16
N LYS A 119 -9.34 25.28 22.53
CA LYS A 119 -9.48 25.47 21.08
C LYS A 119 -8.80 24.32 20.33
N PRO A 120 -9.45 23.72 19.31
CA PRO A 120 -8.87 22.59 18.57
C PRO A 120 -7.51 22.91 17.95
N SER A 121 -7.30 24.14 17.47
CA SER A 121 -6.00 24.54 16.93
C SER A 121 -4.85 24.45 17.93
N ARG A 122 -5.09 24.82 19.21
CA ARG A 122 -4.08 24.73 20.27
C ARG A 122 -3.76 23.28 20.63
N TYR A 123 -4.75 22.40 20.57
CA TYR A 123 -4.52 20.98 20.77
C TYR A 123 -3.73 20.37 19.59
N MET A 124 -4.09 20.73 18.36
CA MET A 124 -3.37 20.29 17.17
C MET A 124 -1.90 20.76 17.15
N ASP A 125 -1.57 21.93 17.71
CA ASP A 125 -0.18 22.35 17.89
C ASP A 125 0.62 21.35 18.74
N VAL A 126 0.03 20.83 19.83
CA VAL A 126 0.65 19.82 20.72
C VAL A 126 0.76 18.46 20.02
N VAL A 127 -0.30 18.03 19.33
CA VAL A 127 -0.32 16.78 18.57
C VAL A 127 0.75 16.79 17.47
N ASN A 128 0.87 17.88 16.73
CA ASN A 128 1.90 18.01 15.70
C ASN A 128 3.32 17.93 16.27
N ALA A 129 3.56 18.53 17.44
CA ALA A 129 4.86 18.43 18.12
C ALA A 129 5.19 16.99 18.55
N LEU A 130 4.19 16.18 18.92
CA LEU A 130 4.37 14.77 19.29
C LEU A 130 4.77 13.86 18.11
N PHE A 131 4.30 14.16 16.90
CA PHE A 131 4.56 13.31 15.71
C PHE A 131 5.69 13.82 14.81
N GLN A 132 6.30 14.97 15.14
CA GLN A 132 7.48 15.50 14.46
C GLN A 132 8.80 15.06 15.11
N SER A 133 8.76 14.47 16.30
CA SER A 133 9.89 13.85 17.00
C SER A 133 10.03 12.37 16.68
#